data_AF-A0A351J402-F1
#
_entry.id   AF-A0A351J402-F1
#
_cell.length_a   1.000
_cell.length_b   1.000
_cell.length_c   1.000
_cell.angle_alpha   90.00
_cell.angle_beta   90.00
_cell.angle_gamma   90.00
#
_symmetry.space_group_name_H-M   'P 1'
#
loop_
_entity.id
_entity.type
_entity.pdbx_description
1 polymer ?
#
loop_
_entity_poly.entity_id
_entity_poly.type
_entity_poly.pdbx_seq_one_letter_code
_entity_poly.pdbx_strand_id
1 'polypeptide(L)'
;MMMVRKGMLMIMTGTLVNAAAIFIGGLLGLTFRNILSEKSQETLMQGVGLFVLLYGIKQFLGGQEFILVLLAMIIGGLIGAWIDIDGRIKKLEVWLEKKF
;
A
#
# COMPACT_ATOMS: atom_id res chain seq x y z
N MET A 1 24.27 -32.58 7.01
CA MET A 1 24.92 -31.24 6.95
C MET A 1 24.62 -30.50 5.64
N MET A 2 24.70 -31.12 4.45
CA MET A 2 24.40 -30.45 3.16
C MET A 2 22.93 -29.97 3.00
N MET A 3 21.96 -30.70 3.54
CA MET A 3 20.53 -30.34 3.46
C MET A 3 20.20 -29.02 4.18
N VAL A 4 20.78 -28.80 5.37
CA VAL A 4 20.60 -27.57 6.17
C VAL A 4 21.19 -26.35 5.46
N ARG A 5 22.36 -26.51 4.82
CA ARG A 5 23.02 -25.45 4.04
C ARG A 5 22.19 -25.01 2.83
N LYS A 6 21.54 -25.96 2.13
CA LYS A 6 20.64 -25.67 1.00
C LYS A 6 19.36 -24.94 1.44
N GLY A 7 18.77 -25.32 2.58
CA GLY A 7 17.59 -24.62 3.13
C GLY A 7 17.89 -23.18 3.51
N MET A 8 19.04 -22.95 4.14
CA MET A 8 19.48 -21.59 4.53
C MET A 8 19.79 -20.71 3.31
N LEU A 9 20.40 -21.28 2.27
CA LEU A 9 20.59 -20.61 0.98
C LEU A 9 19.25 -20.19 0.35
N MET A 10 18.24 -21.07 0.35
CA MET A 10 16.91 -20.75 -0.18
C MET A 10 16.23 -19.60 0.58
N ILE A 11 16.33 -19.58 1.92
CA ILE A 11 15.78 -18.48 2.74
C ILE A 11 16.48 -17.15 2.41
N MET A 12 17.82 -17.15 2.36
CA MET A 12 18.60 -15.95 2.07
C MET A 12 18.36 -15.42 0.65
N THR A 13 18.19 -16.31 -0.33
CA THR A 13 17.81 -15.90 -1.69
C THR A 13 16.42 -15.24 -1.73
N GLY A 14 15.46 -15.73 -0.94
CA GLY A 14 14.13 -15.11 -0.85
C GLY A 14 14.19 -13.68 -0.29
N THR A 15 14.95 -13.48 0.80
CA THR A 15 15.16 -12.14 1.37
C THR A 15 15.85 -11.19 0.40
N LEU A 16 16.89 -11.66 -0.31
CA LEU A 16 17.62 -10.86 -1.30
C LEU A 16 16.72 -10.47 -2.49
N VAL A 17 15.92 -11.42 -3.00
CA VAL A 17 14.97 -11.17 -4.08
C VAL A 17 13.90 -10.16 -3.64
N ASN A 18 13.35 -10.29 -2.43
CA ASN A 18 12.38 -9.33 -1.90
C ASN A 18 12.98 -7.92 -1.75
N ALA A 19 14.20 -7.82 -1.20
CA ALA A 19 14.89 -6.54 -1.07
C ALA A 19 15.16 -5.89 -2.44
N ALA A 20 15.62 -6.68 -3.42
CA ALA A 20 15.84 -6.22 -4.78
C ALA A 20 14.53 -5.77 -5.45
N ALA A 21 13.43 -6.52 -5.26
CA ALA A 21 12.12 -6.18 -5.79
C ALA A 21 11.59 -4.85 -5.24
N ILE A 22 11.71 -4.62 -3.93
CA ILE A 22 11.33 -3.34 -3.30
C ILE A 22 12.22 -2.21 -3.83
N PHE A 23 13.52 -2.43 -3.95
CA PHE A 23 14.46 -1.42 -4.43
C PHE A 23 14.17 -1.00 -5.88
N ILE A 24 14.02 -1.98 -6.78
CA ILE A 24 13.69 -1.75 -8.19
C ILE A 24 12.29 -1.12 -8.31
N GLY A 25 11.31 -1.64 -7.59
CA GLY A 25 9.95 -1.08 -7.57
C GLY A 25 9.92 0.37 -7.08
N GLY A 26 10.73 0.71 -6.08
CA GLY A 26 10.89 2.08 -5.59
C GLY A 26 11.54 2.99 -6.63
N LEU A 27 12.60 2.56 -7.30
CA LEU A 27 13.23 3.31 -8.40
C LEU A 27 12.25 3.56 -9.57
N LEU A 28 11.50 2.54 -9.96
CA LEU A 28 10.45 2.68 -10.97
C LEU A 28 9.37 3.66 -10.48
N GLY A 29 8.94 3.55 -9.22
CA GLY A 29 7.97 4.46 -8.61
C GLY A 29 8.42 5.93 -8.62
N LEU A 30 9.71 6.20 -8.39
CA LEU A 30 10.26 7.55 -8.50
C LEU A 30 10.20 8.08 -9.93
N THR A 31 10.48 7.22 -10.92
CA THR A 31 10.41 7.58 -12.35
C THR A 31 8.97 7.89 -12.78
N PHE A 32 7.99 7.17 -12.24
CA PHE A 32 6.57 7.31 -12.57
C PHE A 32 5.78 8.22 -11.62
N ARG A 33 6.44 8.89 -10.67
CA ARG A 33 5.78 9.75 -9.66
C ARG A 33 4.86 10.80 -10.29
N ASN A 34 5.26 11.35 -11.43
CA ASN A 34 4.53 12.42 -12.13
C ASN A 34 3.25 11.93 -12.84
N ILE A 35 3.00 10.63 -12.91
CA ILE A 35 1.75 10.07 -13.48
C ILE A 35 0.57 10.29 -12.52
N LEU A 36 0.83 10.32 -11.21
CA LEU A 36 -0.20 10.47 -10.17
C LEU A 36 -0.37 11.93 -9.79
N SER A 37 -1.62 12.41 -9.74
CA SER A 37 -1.94 13.72 -9.20
C SER A 37 -1.59 13.81 -7.70
N GLU A 38 -1.30 15.02 -7.21
CA GLU A 38 -0.98 15.23 -5.79
C GLU A 38 -2.05 14.66 -4.85
N LYS A 39 -3.34 14.84 -5.21
CA LYS A 39 -4.47 14.27 -4.47
C LYS A 39 -4.43 12.74 -4.42
N SER A 40 -4.13 12.09 -5.55
CA SER A 40 -4.01 10.62 -5.59
C SER A 40 -2.83 10.13 -4.76
N GLN A 41 -1.71 10.86 -4.77
CA GLN A 41 -0.54 10.56 -3.93
C GLN A 41 -0.89 10.68 -2.45
N GLU A 42 -1.62 11.72 -2.05
CA GLU A 42 -2.06 11.92 -0.67
C GLU A 42 -2.99 10.79 -0.19
N THR A 43 -4.06 10.50 -0.95
CA THR A 43 -4.99 9.40 -0.62
C THR A 43 -4.28 8.06 -0.52
N LEU A 44 -3.35 7.77 -1.44
CA LEU A 44 -2.55 6.55 -1.40
C LEU A 44 -1.65 6.48 -0.18
N MET A 45 -0.94 7.56 0.15
CA MET A 45 -0.03 7.57 1.31
C MET A 45 -0.79 7.40 2.63
N GLN A 46 -1.96 8.03 2.78
CA GLN A 46 -2.82 7.85 3.94
C GLN A 46 -3.30 6.39 4.06
N GLY A 47 -3.76 5.81 2.95
CA GLY A 47 -4.18 4.40 2.89
C GLY A 47 -3.04 3.45 3.23
N VAL A 48 -1.90 3.58 2.54
CA VAL A 48 -0.71 2.74 2.77
C VAL A 48 -0.20 2.86 4.20
N GLY A 49 -0.18 4.07 4.78
CA GLY A 49 0.20 4.27 6.18
C GLY A 49 -0.70 3.51 7.15
N LEU A 50 -2.03 3.58 6.96
CA LEU A 50 -3.00 2.82 7.74
C LEU A 50 -2.82 1.30 7.55
N PHE A 51 -2.61 0.86 6.30
CA PHE A 51 -2.32 -0.54 6.00
C PHE A 51 -1.08 -1.03 6.74
N VAL A 52 0.03 -0.29 6.70
CA VAL A 52 1.29 -0.68 7.35
C VAL A 52 1.12 -0.83 8.86
N LEU A 53 0.39 0.09 9.50
CA LEU A 53 0.06 -0.02 10.93
C LEU A 53 -0.72 -1.30 11.23
N LEU A 54 -1.81 -1.55 10.51
CA LEU A 54 -2.66 -2.72 10.71
C LEU A 54 -1.93 -4.02 10.37
N TYR A 55 -1.12 -4.01 9.32
CA TYR A 55 -0.32 -5.15 8.89
C TYR A 55 0.74 -5.50 9.94
N GLY A 56 1.43 -4.49 10.50
CA GLY A 56 2.37 -4.69 11.59
C GLY A 56 1.72 -5.35 12.82
N ILE A 57 0.56 -4.83 13.24
CA ILE A 57 -0.22 -5.44 14.34
C ILE A 57 -0.62 -6.88 13.99
N LYS A 58 -1.14 -7.11 12.78
CA LYS A 58 -1.57 -8.43 12.35
C LYS A 58 -0.41 -9.43 12.31
N GLN A 59 0.76 -9.02 11.83
CA GLN A 59 1.93 -9.89 11.82
C GLN A 59 2.42 -10.20 13.23
N PHE A 60 2.43 -9.21 14.12
CA PHE A 60 2.73 -9.44 15.54
C PHE A 60 1.79 -10.50 16.16
N LEU A 61 0.52 -10.51 15.77
CA LEU A 61 -0.48 -11.50 16.20
C LEU A 61 -0.41 -12.85 15.45
N GLY A 62 0.59 -13.06 14.57
CA GLY A 62 0.77 -14.33 13.84
C GLY A 62 -0.11 -14.50 12.60
N GLY A 63 -0.67 -13.42 12.07
CA GLY A 63 -1.48 -13.43 10.85
C GLY A 63 -0.66 -13.65 9.58
N GLN A 64 -1.20 -14.41 8.63
CA GLN A 64 -0.56 -14.68 7.32
C GLN A 64 -0.80 -13.56 6.29
N GLU A 65 -0.01 -13.60 5.21
CA GLU A 65 0.06 -12.74 4.01
C GLU A 65 -1.10 -11.76 3.73
N PHE A 66 -0.77 -10.45 3.59
CA PHE A 66 -1.73 -9.32 3.41
C PHE A 66 -1.54 -8.54 2.11
N ILE A 67 -0.75 -9.07 1.18
CA ILE A 67 -0.39 -8.35 -0.04
C ILE A 67 -1.61 -8.03 -0.92
N LEU A 68 -2.62 -8.90 -0.92
CA LEU A 68 -3.87 -8.69 -1.68
C LEU A 68 -4.67 -7.50 -1.14
N VAL A 69 -4.66 -7.28 0.18
CA VAL A 69 -5.32 -6.13 0.81
C VAL A 69 -4.61 -4.83 0.44
N LEU A 70 -3.27 -4.83 0.43
CA LEU A 70 -2.49 -3.68 -0.03
C LEU A 70 -2.82 -3.34 -1.49
N LEU A 71 -2.83 -4.33 -2.39
CA LEU A 71 -3.17 -4.12 -3.80
C LEU A 71 -4.59 -3.60 -3.97
N ALA A 72 -5.57 -4.19 -3.27
CA ALA A 72 -6.96 -3.73 -3.31
C ALA A 72 -7.09 -2.28 -2.80
N MET A 73 -6.34 -1.92 -1.76
CA MET A 73 -6.34 -0.57 -1.21
C MET A 73 -5.71 0.45 -2.17
N ILE A 74 -4.59 0.11 -2.81
CA ILE A 74 -3.96 0.97 -3.82
C ILE A 74 -4.90 1.19 -5.00
N ILE A 75 -5.47 0.11 -5.55
CA ILE A 75 -6.38 0.19 -6.71
C ILE A 75 -7.66 0.96 -6.33
N GLY A 76 -8.27 0.62 -5.20
CA GLY A 76 -9.47 1.29 -4.70
C GLY A 76 -9.23 2.77 -4.39
N GLY A 77 -8.08 3.11 -3.81
CA GLY A 77 -7.68 4.48 -3.53
C GLY A 77 -7.48 5.31 -4.80
N LEU A 78 -6.84 4.73 -5.82
CA LEU A 78 -6.69 5.37 -7.13
C LEU A 78 -8.04 5.61 -7.81
N ILE A 79 -8.91 4.60 -7.83
CA ILE A 79 -10.26 4.73 -8.40
C ILE A 79 -11.08 5.78 -7.63
N GLY A 80 -11.02 5.76 -6.30
CA GLY A 80 -11.74 6.72 -5.46
C GLY A 80 -11.26 8.16 -5.63
N ALA A 81 -9.94 8.36 -5.75
CA ALA A 81 -9.35 9.65 -6.06
C ALA A 81 -9.77 10.13 -7.46
N TRP A 82 -9.82 9.23 -8.45
CA TRP A 82 -10.22 9.56 -9.82
C TRP A 82 -11.70 9.97 -9.94
N ILE A 83 -12.58 9.34 -9.15
CA ILE A 83 -14.03 9.67 -9.11
C ILE A 83 -14.32 10.88 -8.18
N ASP A 84 -13.30 11.41 -7.50
CA ASP A 84 -13.40 12.51 -6.55
C ASP A 84 -14.33 12.20 -5.35
N ILE A 85 -14.19 11.02 -4.76
CA ILE A 85 -14.99 10.60 -3.60
C ILE A 85 -14.88 11.62 -2.45
N ASP A 86 -13.66 12.07 -2.12
CA ASP A 86 -13.45 13.07 -1.06
C ASP A 86 -14.19 14.38 -1.33
N GLY A 87 -14.21 14.83 -2.59
CA GLY A 87 -14.95 16.03 -2.99
C GLY A 87 -16.46 15.87 -2.86
N ARG A 88 -16.98 14.68 -3.18
CA ARG A 88 -18.40 14.33 -2.98
C ARG A 88 -18.78 14.28 -1.50
N ILE A 89 -17.91 13.74 -0.65
CA ILE A 89 -18.12 13.71 0.81
C ILE A 89 -18.13 15.13 1.38
N LYS A 90 -17.17 16.00 1.00
CA LYS A 90 -17.17 17.41 1.42
C LYS A 90 -18.42 18.17 1.00
N LYS A 91 -18.96 17.89 -0.19
CA LYS A 91 -20.23 18.49 -0.64
C LYS A 91 -21.42 18.02 0.20
N LEU A 92 -21.40 16.76 0.64
CA LEU A 92 -22.40 16.21 1.55
C LEU A 92 -22.31 16.87 2.93
N GLU A 93 -21.09 17.08 3.44
CA GLU A 93 -20.82 17.79 4.70
C GLU A 93 -21.42 19.20 4.68
N VAL A 94 -21.09 20.02 3.67
CA VAL A 94 -21.64 21.37 3.51
C VAL A 94 -23.17 21.37 3.35
N TRP A 95 -23.73 20.34 2.71
CA TRP A 95 -25.18 20.21 2.60
C TRP A 95 -25.84 19.89 3.95
N LEU A 96 -25.21 19.06 4.77
CA LEU A 96 -25.66 18.76 6.13
C LEU A 96 -25.59 19.98 7.04
N GLU A 97 -24.48 20.74 7.01
CA GLU A 97 -24.30 21.98 7.78
C GLU A 97 -25.31 23.08 7.42
N LYS A 98 -25.82 23.09 6.18
CA LYS A 98 -26.87 24.04 5.77
C LYS A 98 -28.27 23.58 6.16
N LYS A 99 -28.46 22.29 6.42
CA LYS A 99 -29.76 21.69 6.69
C LYS A 99 -30.07 21.64 8.18
N PHE A 100 -29.05 21.61 9.04
CA PHE A 100 -29.14 21.55 10.50
C PHE A 100 -28.39 22.72 11.12
#